data_AF-A0AA88L5R2-F1
#
_entry.id   AF-A0AA88L5R2-F1
#
_cell.length_a   1.000
_cell.length_b   1.000
_cell.length_c   1.000
_cell.angle_alpha   90.00
_cell.angle_beta   90.00
_cell.angle_gamma   90.00
#
_symmetry.space_group_name_H-M   'P 1'
#
loop_
_entity.id
_entity.type
_entity.pdbx_description
1 polymer ?
#
loop_
_entity_poly.entity_id
_entity_poly.type
_entity_poly.pdbx_seq_one_letter_code
_entity_poly.pdbx_strand_id
1 'polypeptide(L)'
;MELFGRKSNDFCKEYEAASNLLYLWKNLFNFRITLFKMDSISQNKNAAKDFLSIRTVGGTQKEKETMSKMLKDVREKLQKKGRGLKKRQTYKGAIYLGHIPHGFYEEEMHKFFSQFGNIEKIRLARSERTGKSKGYAFVQFKDDRVAKIAAEAMNNYLMFHKILKCSYIAPKKENENLFKRAFTKETDCRIAKKRQTMFKKLNKEMTPKQQKNFKARTLRKIKQTLAALSSMGITYSPVVSTQFEKQMQQ
;
A
#
# COMPACT_ATOMS: atom_id res chain seq x y z
N MET A 1 67.85 24.50 36.70
CA MET A 1 68.47 25.49 35.80
C MET A 1 67.85 25.26 34.44
N GLU A 2 66.88 26.08 34.06
CA GLU A 2 67.12 27.26 33.20
C GLU A 2 67.70 26.89 31.83
N LEU A 3 67.27 27.42 30.69
CA LEU A 3 66.10 28.16 30.24
C LEU A 3 66.40 28.43 28.74
N PHE A 4 65.35 28.40 27.91
CA PHE A 4 65.20 29.10 26.62
C PHE A 4 66.14 28.87 25.42
N GLY A 5 65.52 28.66 24.25
CA GLY A 5 66.06 29.21 23.01
C GLY A 5 65.44 28.80 21.66
N ARG A 6 64.30 29.41 21.29
CA ARG A 6 63.85 29.75 19.90
C ARG A 6 63.48 28.57 18.96
N LYS A 7 62.51 28.65 18.04
CA LYS A 7 61.73 29.77 17.49
C LYS A 7 60.42 29.19 16.92
N SER A 8 59.32 29.82 17.29
CA SER A 8 58.09 29.91 16.51
C SER A 8 58.40 30.46 15.12
N ASN A 9 57.85 29.84 14.06
CA ASN A 9 57.22 30.54 12.92
C ASN A 9 56.82 29.68 11.69
N ASP A 10 56.84 28.34 11.72
CA ASP A 10 56.52 27.56 10.51
C ASP A 10 55.23 26.71 10.58
N PHE A 11 54.37 26.90 11.57
CA PHE A 11 53.14 26.09 11.72
C PHE A 11 51.81 26.83 11.47
N CYS A 12 51.86 28.08 10.99
CA CYS A 12 50.66 28.92 10.83
C CYS A 12 50.35 29.41 9.41
N LYS A 13 51.09 28.99 8.37
CA LYS A 13 50.80 29.38 6.98
C LYS A 13 50.10 28.33 6.13
N GLU A 14 49.95 27.10 6.61
CA GLU A 14 49.18 26.06 5.91
C GLU A 14 47.70 26.00 6.30
N TYR A 15 47.31 26.62 7.43
CA TYR A 15 45.93 26.54 7.91
C TYR A 15 44.99 27.65 7.38
N GLU A 16 45.52 28.71 6.77
CA GLU A 16 44.69 29.75 6.13
C GLU A 16 44.33 29.45 4.66
N ALA A 17 45.08 28.59 3.97
CA ALA A 17 44.72 28.12 2.62
C ALA A 17 43.59 27.07 2.64
N ALA A 18 43.49 26.28 3.72
CA ALA A 18 42.47 25.25 3.87
C ALA A 18 41.07 25.79 4.23
N SER A 19 40.98 27.00 4.78
CA SER A 19 39.70 27.61 5.17
C SER A 19 38.97 28.26 3.98
N ASN A 20 39.70 28.90 3.05
CA ASN A 20 39.12 29.57 1.88
C ASN A 20 38.71 28.62 0.74
N LEU A 21 39.35 27.44 0.61
CA LEU A 21 38.91 26.40 -0.32
C LEU A 21 37.67 25.64 0.19
N LEU A 22 37.51 25.49 1.51
CA LEU A 22 36.32 24.87 2.10
C LEU A 22 35.08 25.78 2.03
N TYR A 23 35.26 27.10 2.02
CA TYR A 23 34.17 28.07 1.85
C TYR A 23 33.69 28.19 0.39
N LEU A 24 34.59 28.07 -0.58
CA LEU A 24 34.23 28.00 -2.00
C LEU A 24 33.63 26.64 -2.41
N TRP A 25 34.04 25.54 -1.77
CA TRP A 25 33.46 24.21 -2.03
C TRP A 25 32.08 24.01 -1.39
N LYS A 26 31.81 24.62 -0.21
CA LYS A 26 30.45 24.67 0.37
C LYS A 26 29.47 25.52 -0.45
N ASN A 27 29.94 26.60 -1.10
CA ASN A 27 29.10 27.41 -1.99
C ASN A 27 28.92 26.83 -3.40
N LEU A 28 29.81 25.94 -3.88
CA LEU A 28 29.56 25.17 -5.10
C LEU A 28 28.75 23.89 -4.86
N PHE A 29 28.80 23.31 -3.65
CA PHE A 29 28.00 22.12 -3.31
C PHE A 29 26.51 22.46 -3.09
N ASN A 30 26.20 23.67 -2.64
CA ASN A 30 24.83 24.19 -2.59
C ASN A 30 24.29 24.72 -3.93
N PHE A 31 25.10 24.73 -5.00
CA PHE A 31 24.66 25.08 -6.36
C PHE A 31 24.50 23.86 -7.29
N ARG A 32 24.95 22.67 -6.85
CA ARG A 32 24.81 21.39 -7.58
C ARG A 32 23.69 20.49 -7.06
N ILE A 33 23.17 20.76 -5.84
CA ILE A 33 22.03 20.04 -5.23
C ILE A 33 20.66 20.69 -5.54
N THR A 34 20.61 21.71 -6.41
CA THR A 34 19.35 22.20 -7.03
C THR A 34 19.21 21.83 -8.50
N LEU A 35 19.95 20.81 -8.97
CA LEU A 35 19.76 20.22 -10.30
C LEU A 35 19.51 18.71 -10.27
N PHE A 36 18.90 18.22 -9.19
CA PHE A 36 18.31 16.87 -9.15
C PHE A 36 17.09 16.81 -8.22
N LYS A 37 16.18 17.77 -8.40
CA LYS A 37 14.81 17.70 -7.88
C LYS A 37 13.82 18.16 -8.95
N MET A 38 13.92 17.54 -10.13
CA MET A 38 12.86 17.54 -11.14
C MET A 38 12.15 16.19 -11.07
N ASP A 39 11.29 16.06 -10.07
CA ASP A 39 10.01 15.38 -10.20
C ASP A 39 9.19 15.80 -8.97
N SER A 40 8.01 16.38 -9.22
CA SER A 40 7.05 16.90 -8.23
C SER A 40 7.11 18.40 -7.92
N ILE A 41 7.07 19.25 -8.95
CA ILE A 41 6.35 20.54 -8.87
C ILE A 41 5.24 20.49 -9.93
N SER A 42 4.27 19.61 -9.71
CA SER A 42 3.03 19.57 -10.50
C SER A 42 1.90 20.39 -9.86
N GLN A 43 2.17 21.19 -8.82
CA GLN A 43 1.19 22.11 -8.25
C GLN A 43 1.87 23.39 -7.77
N ASN A 44 2.29 24.24 -8.70
CA ASN A 44 2.24 25.67 -8.43
C ASN A 44 1.19 26.30 -9.37
N LYS A 45 -0.08 26.16 -8.97
CA LYS A 45 -1.20 26.92 -9.55
C LYS A 45 -1.20 28.40 -9.10
N ASN A 46 -0.25 28.80 -8.24
CA ASN A 46 -0.20 30.12 -7.63
C ASN A 46 0.71 31.10 -8.38
N ALA A 47 1.66 30.64 -9.21
CA ALA A 47 2.42 31.54 -10.10
C ALA A 47 1.53 32.27 -11.12
N ALA A 48 0.40 31.67 -11.51
CA ALA A 48 -0.59 32.31 -12.38
C ALA A 48 -1.51 33.30 -11.64
N LYS A 49 -1.61 33.21 -10.30
CA LYS A 49 -2.34 34.18 -9.46
C LYS A 49 -1.46 35.39 -9.14
N ASP A 50 -0.17 35.18 -8.94
CA ASP A 50 0.79 36.25 -8.63
C ASP A 50 1.08 37.14 -9.86
N PHE A 51 0.90 36.62 -11.07
CA PHE A 51 0.99 37.42 -12.30
C PHE A 51 -0.31 38.18 -12.62
N LEU A 52 -1.46 37.73 -12.07
CA LEU A 52 -2.77 38.34 -12.30
C LEU A 52 -3.08 39.48 -11.31
N SER A 53 -2.25 39.69 -10.30
CA SER A 53 -2.38 40.78 -9.32
C SER A 53 -1.67 42.08 -9.74
N ILE A 54 -0.94 42.10 -10.85
CA ILE A 54 -0.46 43.35 -11.47
C ILE A 54 -1.63 43.96 -12.27
N ARG A 55 -2.62 44.48 -11.54
CA ARG A 55 -3.57 45.47 -12.06
C ARG A 55 -3.57 46.63 -11.08
N THR A 56 -2.87 47.70 -11.44
CA THR A 56 -3.44 49.05 -11.64
C THR A 56 -2.30 50.06 -11.77
N VAL A 57 -2.02 50.48 -13.00
CA VAL A 57 -1.74 51.89 -13.35
C VAL A 57 -2.08 52.07 -14.83
N GLY A 58 -2.73 53.19 -15.16
CA GLY A 58 -3.53 53.38 -16.38
C GLY A 58 -2.79 53.25 -17.70
N GLY A 59 -3.06 52.17 -18.44
CA GLY A 59 -2.73 52.02 -19.86
C GLY A 59 -3.95 52.24 -20.76
N THR A 60 -3.69 52.74 -21.97
CA THR A 60 -4.70 53.02 -23.01
C THR A 60 -5.41 51.73 -23.46
N GLN A 61 -6.65 51.81 -23.96
CA GLN A 61 -7.43 50.62 -24.36
C GLN A 61 -6.69 49.73 -25.38
N LYS A 62 -5.90 50.35 -26.28
CA LYS A 62 -5.09 49.64 -27.28
C LYS A 62 -4.02 48.73 -26.66
N GLU A 63 -3.39 49.13 -25.55
CA GLU A 63 -2.34 48.33 -24.89
C GLU A 63 -2.92 47.11 -24.16
N LYS A 64 -4.14 47.23 -23.63
CA LYS A 64 -4.86 46.11 -23.00
C LYS A 64 -5.26 45.07 -24.04
N GLU A 65 -5.65 45.51 -25.23
CA GLU A 65 -6.01 44.63 -26.35
C GLU A 65 -4.79 43.92 -26.94
N THR A 66 -3.68 44.63 -27.17
CA THR A 66 -2.43 44.01 -27.64
C THR A 66 -1.90 43.00 -26.64
N MET A 67 -2.01 43.27 -25.34
CA MET A 67 -1.59 42.34 -24.30
C MET A 67 -2.50 41.11 -24.18
N SER A 68 -3.81 41.27 -24.36
CA SER A 68 -4.75 40.15 -24.45
C SER A 68 -4.45 39.24 -25.65
N LYS A 69 -4.07 39.83 -26.79
CA LYS A 69 -3.70 39.09 -28.01
C LYS A 69 -2.39 38.31 -27.83
N MET A 70 -1.35 38.94 -27.28
CA MET A 70 -0.07 38.25 -26.98
C MET A 70 -0.25 37.09 -25.98
N LEU A 71 -1.08 37.26 -24.93
CA LEU A 71 -1.34 36.20 -23.97
C LEU A 71 -2.06 34.99 -24.60
N LYS A 72 -2.96 35.22 -25.58
CA LYS A 72 -3.61 34.14 -26.34
C LYS A 72 -2.61 33.39 -27.21
N ASP A 73 -1.71 34.09 -27.90
CA ASP A 73 -0.69 33.47 -28.75
C ASP A 73 0.34 32.65 -27.95
N VAL A 74 0.76 33.16 -26.79
CA VAL A 74 1.64 32.42 -25.87
C VAL A 74 0.95 31.16 -25.36
N ARG A 75 -0.34 31.26 -24.99
CA ARG A 75 -1.14 30.10 -24.56
C ARG A 75 -1.26 29.06 -25.66
N GLU A 76 -1.50 29.48 -26.90
CA GLU A 76 -1.62 28.57 -28.04
C GLU A 76 -0.27 27.91 -28.39
N LYS A 77 0.84 28.65 -28.31
CA LYS A 77 2.19 28.10 -28.50
C LYS A 77 2.58 27.08 -27.41
N LEU A 78 2.21 27.34 -26.16
CA LEU A 78 2.39 26.37 -25.05
C LEU A 78 1.54 25.11 -25.25
N GLN A 79 0.30 25.27 -25.70
CA GLN A 79 -0.58 24.14 -26.01
C GLN A 79 -0.11 23.31 -27.22
N LYS A 80 0.53 23.94 -28.21
CA LYS A 80 1.12 23.24 -29.37
C LYS A 80 2.41 22.50 -29.02
N LYS A 81 3.25 23.04 -28.11
CA LYS A 81 4.45 22.34 -27.59
C LYS A 81 4.12 21.12 -26.70
N GLY A 82 2.95 21.08 -26.06
CA GLY A 82 2.53 19.95 -25.22
C GLY A 82 1.94 18.73 -25.94
N ARG A 83 1.75 18.78 -27.27
CA ARG A 83 1.03 17.73 -28.03
C ARG A 83 1.90 16.57 -28.53
N GLY A 84 3.20 16.53 -28.18
CA GLY A 84 4.17 15.58 -28.75
C GLY A 84 4.87 14.63 -27.78
N LEU A 85 4.61 14.67 -26.47
CA LEU A 85 5.15 13.64 -25.58
C LEU A 85 4.30 12.37 -25.70
N LYS A 86 4.67 11.48 -26.64
CA LYS A 86 4.23 10.08 -26.60
C LYS A 86 4.39 9.61 -25.16
N LYS A 87 3.31 9.18 -24.50
CA LYS A 87 3.40 8.56 -23.17
C LYS A 87 4.46 7.47 -23.28
N ARG A 88 5.65 7.71 -22.69
CA ARG A 88 6.66 6.65 -22.54
C ARG A 88 5.91 5.51 -21.89
N GLN A 89 5.78 4.37 -22.57
CA GLN A 89 5.16 3.20 -21.97
C GLN A 89 6.06 2.83 -20.79
N THR A 90 5.68 3.25 -19.60
CA THR A 90 6.34 2.83 -18.37
C THR A 90 5.91 1.39 -18.16
N TYR A 91 6.78 0.46 -18.54
CA TYR A 91 6.59 -0.95 -18.23
C TYR A 91 6.60 -1.09 -16.71
N LYS A 92 5.44 -1.45 -16.16
CA LYS A 92 5.28 -1.80 -14.76
C LYS A 92 5.87 -3.19 -14.56
N GLY A 93 6.49 -3.41 -13.41
CA GLY A 93 7.00 -4.73 -13.04
C GLY A 93 6.34 -5.22 -11.77
N ALA A 94 5.90 -6.48 -11.76
CA ALA A 94 5.40 -7.14 -10.57
C ALA A 94 6.40 -8.15 -10.02
N ILE A 95 6.34 -8.35 -8.70
CA ILE A 95 7.11 -9.36 -7.97
C ILE A 95 6.13 -10.27 -7.24
N TYR A 96 6.41 -11.57 -7.29
CA TYR A 96 5.86 -12.58 -6.40
C TYR A 96 6.71 -12.68 -5.12
N LEU A 97 6.05 -12.57 -3.97
CA LEU A 97 6.65 -12.79 -2.66
C LEU A 97 6.00 -14.02 -2.02
N GLY A 98 6.80 -14.99 -1.61
CA GLY A 98 6.39 -16.22 -0.93
C GLY A 98 7.08 -16.40 0.40
N HIS A 99 6.55 -17.33 1.20
CA HIS A 99 7.05 -17.69 2.54
C HIS A 99 7.03 -16.53 3.55
N ILE A 100 6.01 -15.69 3.44
CA ILE A 100 5.91 -14.48 4.23
C ILE A 100 5.64 -14.83 5.71
N PRO A 101 6.37 -14.23 6.68
CA PRO A 101 6.11 -14.42 8.09
C PRO A 101 4.78 -13.77 8.52
N HIS A 102 4.18 -14.30 9.57
CA HIS A 102 2.96 -13.73 10.13
C HIS A 102 3.28 -12.38 10.79
N GLY A 103 2.50 -11.33 10.49
CA GLY A 103 2.80 -9.96 10.93
C GLY A 103 3.41 -9.07 9.86
N PHE A 104 3.97 -9.64 8.79
CA PHE A 104 4.40 -8.87 7.62
C PHE A 104 3.21 -8.74 6.66
N TYR A 105 2.38 -7.71 6.87
CA TYR A 105 1.18 -7.44 6.07
C TYR A 105 1.44 -6.31 5.06
N GLU A 106 0.38 -5.85 4.41
CA GLU A 106 0.47 -4.90 3.31
C GLU A 106 1.08 -3.55 3.72
N GLU A 107 0.86 -3.07 4.94
CA GLU A 107 1.43 -1.82 5.42
C GLU A 107 2.94 -1.92 5.66
N GLU A 108 3.37 -3.01 6.30
CA GLU A 108 4.79 -3.30 6.54
C GLU A 108 5.51 -3.56 5.23
N MET A 109 4.89 -4.33 4.32
CA MET A 109 5.40 -4.52 2.96
C MET A 109 5.55 -3.20 2.23
N HIS A 110 4.55 -2.31 2.31
CA HIS A 110 4.63 -1.03 1.65
C HIS A 110 5.82 -0.21 2.16
N LYS A 111 5.98 -0.11 3.49
CA LYS A 111 7.10 0.61 4.12
C LYS A 111 8.44 0.00 3.71
N PHE A 112 8.55 -1.32 3.77
CA PHE A 112 9.79 -2.03 3.43
C PHE A 112 10.15 -1.90 1.95
N PHE A 113 9.21 -2.17 1.04
CA PHE A 113 9.50 -2.14 -0.40
C PHE A 113 9.60 -0.72 -0.98
N SER A 114 9.10 0.29 -0.25
CA SER A 114 9.27 1.70 -0.64
C SER A 114 10.74 2.14 -0.69
N GLN A 115 11.66 1.40 -0.06
CA GLN A 115 13.10 1.68 -0.14
C GLN A 115 13.69 1.39 -1.53
N PHE A 116 13.11 0.43 -2.27
CA PHE A 116 13.57 0.08 -3.61
C PHE A 116 12.99 1.03 -4.67
N GLY A 117 11.75 1.45 -4.49
CA GLY A 117 11.10 2.40 -5.38
C GLY A 117 9.61 2.57 -5.10
N ASN A 118 8.94 3.32 -5.98
CA ASN A 118 7.53 3.64 -5.80
C ASN A 118 6.64 2.44 -6.17
N ILE A 119 5.76 2.08 -5.23
CA ILE A 119 4.84 0.95 -5.35
C ILE A 119 3.48 1.45 -5.84
N GLU A 120 2.90 0.78 -6.83
CA GLU A 120 1.57 1.13 -7.33
C GLU A 120 0.48 0.28 -6.68
N LYS A 121 0.70 -1.03 -6.55
CA LYS A 121 -0.29 -1.97 -5.99
C LYS A 121 0.38 -3.03 -5.15
N ILE A 122 -0.25 -3.36 -4.03
CA ILE A 122 0.14 -4.48 -3.16
C ILE A 122 -1.09 -5.36 -2.95
N ARG A 123 -0.89 -6.67 -3.02
CA ARG A 123 -1.93 -7.64 -2.66
C ARG A 123 -1.33 -8.78 -1.87
N LEU A 124 -1.70 -8.89 -0.59
CA LEU A 124 -1.50 -10.12 0.17
C LEU A 124 -2.65 -11.09 -0.15
N ALA A 125 -2.32 -12.32 -0.48
CA ALA A 125 -3.35 -13.33 -0.68
C ALA A 125 -3.93 -13.77 0.66
N ARG A 126 -5.25 -13.64 0.82
CA ARG A 126 -6.01 -14.06 2.00
C ARG A 126 -7.03 -15.13 1.64
N SER A 127 -7.38 -15.98 2.59
CA SER A 127 -8.48 -16.95 2.46
C SER A 127 -9.83 -16.22 2.44
N GLU A 128 -10.72 -16.56 1.50
CA GLU A 128 -12.03 -15.91 1.40
C GLU A 128 -12.95 -16.26 2.58
N ARG A 129 -12.82 -17.46 3.13
CA ARG A 129 -13.62 -17.92 4.27
C ARG A 129 -13.12 -17.37 5.60
N THR A 130 -11.82 -17.50 5.86
CA THR A 130 -11.24 -17.20 7.18
C THR A 130 -10.63 -15.79 7.26
N GLY A 131 -10.32 -15.17 6.12
CA GLY A 131 -9.61 -13.89 6.06
C GLY A 131 -8.12 -13.95 6.43
N LYS A 132 -7.63 -15.11 6.88
CA LYS A 132 -6.20 -15.32 7.22
C LYS A 132 -5.33 -15.23 5.97
N SER A 133 -4.09 -14.75 6.14
CA SER A 133 -3.10 -14.72 5.08
C SER A 133 -2.75 -16.14 4.60
N LYS A 134 -2.50 -16.28 3.30
CA LYS A 134 -2.02 -17.53 2.68
C LYS A 134 -0.48 -17.61 2.64
N GLY A 135 0.21 -16.56 3.09
CA GLY A 135 1.68 -16.52 3.16
C GLY A 135 2.38 -16.15 1.84
N TYR A 136 1.66 -15.58 0.87
CA TYR A 136 2.22 -15.02 -0.35
C TYR A 136 1.54 -13.71 -0.76
N ALA A 137 2.28 -12.85 -1.44
CA ALA A 137 1.85 -11.53 -1.87
C ALA A 137 2.37 -11.19 -3.27
N PHE A 138 1.73 -10.20 -3.88
CA PHE A 138 2.15 -9.60 -5.14
C PHE A 138 2.37 -8.11 -4.91
N VAL A 139 3.50 -7.60 -5.41
CA VAL A 139 3.86 -6.18 -5.34
C VAL A 139 4.14 -5.68 -6.74
N GLN A 140 3.45 -4.62 -7.15
CA GLN A 140 3.64 -3.98 -8.45
C GLN A 140 4.37 -2.64 -8.25
N PHE A 141 5.53 -2.51 -8.89
CA PHE A 141 6.31 -1.27 -8.95
C PHE A 141 5.95 -0.46 -10.18
N LYS A 142 6.19 0.86 -10.08
CA LYS A 142 6.05 1.78 -11.21
C LYS A 142 7.06 1.47 -12.33
N ASP A 143 8.25 1.00 -11.96
CA ASP A 143 9.36 0.73 -12.87
C ASP A 143 9.74 -0.75 -12.88
N ASP A 144 9.78 -1.34 -14.09
CA ASP A 144 10.19 -2.74 -14.30
C ASP A 144 11.60 -3.07 -13.78
N ARG A 145 12.53 -2.14 -13.95
CA ARG A 145 13.92 -2.30 -13.53
C ARG A 145 14.04 -2.48 -12.02
N VAL A 146 13.28 -1.69 -11.27
CA VAL A 146 13.22 -1.79 -9.80
C VAL A 146 12.67 -3.15 -9.39
N ALA A 147 11.66 -3.66 -10.10
CA ALA A 147 11.08 -4.96 -9.79
C ALA A 147 12.08 -6.12 -9.94
N LYS A 148 12.94 -6.08 -10.97
CA LYS A 148 14.00 -7.09 -11.18
C LYS A 148 15.03 -7.06 -10.06
N ILE A 149 15.55 -5.87 -9.76
CA ILE A 149 16.56 -5.68 -8.70
C ILE A 149 16.01 -6.11 -7.34
N ALA A 150 14.79 -5.71 -7.00
CA ALA A 150 14.17 -6.09 -5.74
C ALA A 150 13.90 -7.60 -5.66
N ALA A 151 13.56 -8.26 -6.77
CA ALA A 151 13.38 -9.71 -6.79
C ALA A 151 14.70 -10.45 -6.55
N GLU A 152 15.78 -10.02 -7.18
CA GLU A 152 17.12 -10.60 -7.01
C GLU A 152 17.65 -10.37 -5.59
N ALA A 153 17.56 -9.14 -5.08
CA ALA A 153 18.06 -8.78 -3.76
C ALA A 153 17.32 -9.48 -2.61
N MET A 154 16.02 -9.71 -2.77
CA MET A 154 15.18 -10.28 -1.71
C MET A 154 14.99 -11.80 -1.80
N ASN A 155 15.45 -12.43 -2.87
CA ASN A 155 15.32 -13.87 -3.01
C ASN A 155 16.25 -14.58 -2.00
N ASN A 156 15.67 -15.50 -1.23
CA ASN A 156 16.33 -16.20 -0.12
C ASN A 156 16.72 -15.32 1.08
N TYR A 157 16.07 -14.16 1.26
CA TYR A 157 16.29 -13.34 2.44
C TYR A 157 15.68 -13.98 3.71
N LEU A 158 16.45 -14.08 4.79
CA LEU A 158 15.98 -14.61 6.07
C LEU A 158 15.25 -13.54 6.88
N MET A 159 13.95 -13.73 7.11
CA MET A 159 13.09 -12.83 7.87
C MET A 159 12.21 -13.60 8.87
N PHE A 160 12.32 -13.28 10.17
CA PHE A 160 11.56 -13.90 11.26
C PHE A 160 11.52 -15.45 11.17
N HIS A 161 12.68 -16.06 11.00
CA HIS A 161 12.87 -17.52 10.88
C HIS A 161 12.29 -18.15 9.61
N LYS A 162 11.92 -17.34 8.61
CA LYS A 162 11.50 -17.83 7.29
C LYS A 162 12.40 -17.26 6.20
N ILE A 163 12.74 -18.11 5.23
CA ILE A 163 13.46 -17.69 4.04
C ILE A 163 12.43 -17.24 3.01
N LEU A 164 12.43 -15.95 2.69
CA LEU A 164 11.56 -15.35 1.70
C LEU A 164 11.92 -15.87 0.31
N LYS A 165 10.91 -16.22 -0.49
CA LYS A 165 11.08 -16.50 -1.92
C LYS A 165 10.57 -15.33 -2.72
N CYS A 166 11.44 -14.73 -3.54
CA CYS A 166 11.09 -13.59 -4.37
C CYS A 166 11.33 -13.93 -5.83
N SER A 167 10.35 -13.67 -6.69
CA SER A 167 10.44 -13.95 -8.12
C SER A 167 9.84 -12.80 -8.92
N TYR A 168 10.56 -12.36 -9.94
CA TYR A 168 10.07 -11.34 -10.88
C TYR A 168 9.00 -11.93 -11.81
N ILE A 169 7.91 -11.20 -11.98
CA ILE A 169 6.82 -11.54 -12.89
C ILE A 169 6.92 -10.61 -14.09
N ALA A 170 7.17 -11.19 -15.27
CA ALA A 170 7.17 -10.42 -16.51
C ALA A 170 5.76 -9.86 -16.80
N PRO A 171 5.63 -8.64 -17.34
CA PRO A 171 4.34 -8.00 -17.57
C PRO A 171 3.43 -8.79 -18.52
N LYS A 172 4.00 -9.59 -19.43
CA LYS A 172 3.24 -10.51 -20.31
C LYS A 172 2.58 -11.66 -19.55
N LYS A 173 3.17 -12.10 -18.43
CA LYS A 173 2.66 -13.18 -17.58
C LYS A 173 1.75 -12.66 -16.46
N GLU A 174 1.67 -11.34 -16.27
CA GLU A 174 0.75 -10.74 -15.31
C GLU A 174 -0.69 -10.92 -15.81
N ASN A 175 -1.46 -11.77 -15.11
CA ASN A 175 -2.90 -11.88 -15.35
C ASN A 175 -3.61 -10.63 -14.82
N GLU A 176 -4.64 -10.14 -15.51
CA GLU A 176 -5.49 -9.03 -15.02
C GLU A 176 -6.06 -9.30 -13.62
N ASN A 177 -6.23 -10.58 -13.28
CA ASN A 177 -6.77 -11.05 -12.01
C ASN A 177 -5.80 -10.97 -10.83
N LEU A 178 -4.50 -10.78 -11.09
CA LEU A 178 -3.46 -10.83 -10.06
C LEU A 178 -3.74 -9.82 -8.95
N PHE A 179 -4.21 -8.64 -9.32
CA PHE A 179 -4.50 -7.54 -8.41
C PHE A 179 -6.00 -7.26 -8.22
N LYS A 180 -6.91 -8.18 -8.60
CA LYS A 180 -8.39 -7.99 -8.52
C LYS A 180 -8.97 -7.75 -7.10
N ARG A 181 -8.14 -7.80 -6.06
CA ARG A 181 -8.48 -7.45 -4.67
C ARG A 181 -7.25 -6.85 -3.97
N ALA A 182 -6.47 -6.06 -4.70
CA ALA A 182 -5.32 -5.37 -4.13
C ALA A 182 -5.75 -4.48 -2.96
N PHE A 183 -4.88 -4.37 -1.97
CA PHE A 183 -5.11 -3.55 -0.80
C PHE A 183 -5.14 -2.09 -1.22
N THR A 184 -6.32 -1.47 -1.10
CA THR A 184 -6.46 -0.03 -0.99
C THR A 184 -7.10 0.24 0.37
N LYS A 185 -6.75 1.38 1.00
CA LYS A 185 -7.32 1.79 2.30
C LYS A 185 -8.85 1.77 2.28
N GLU A 186 -9.46 1.96 1.11
CA GLU A 186 -10.91 1.97 0.90
C GLU A 186 -11.53 0.57 0.69
N THR A 187 -10.78 -0.41 0.14
CA THR A 187 -11.33 -1.72 -0.22
C THR A 187 -11.37 -2.75 0.90
N ASP A 188 -10.54 -2.62 1.94
CA ASP A 188 -10.49 -3.62 3.02
C ASP A 188 -11.79 -3.64 3.85
N CYS A 189 -12.58 -2.57 3.79
CA CYS A 189 -13.89 -2.51 4.43
C CYS A 189 -14.95 -3.46 3.83
N ARG A 190 -14.80 -3.93 2.57
CA ARG A 190 -15.80 -4.80 1.90
C ARG A 190 -15.75 -6.25 2.38
N ILE A 191 -14.55 -6.79 2.61
CA ILE A 191 -14.37 -8.14 3.17
C ILE A 191 -14.84 -8.14 4.63
N ALA A 192 -14.48 -7.11 5.39
CA ALA A 192 -14.96 -6.92 6.75
C ALA A 192 -16.50 -6.82 6.83
N LYS A 193 -17.14 -6.05 5.93
CA LYS A 193 -18.61 -5.95 5.85
C LYS A 193 -19.27 -7.28 5.49
N LYS A 194 -18.77 -8.01 4.48
CA LYS A 194 -19.27 -9.36 4.14
C LYS A 194 -19.15 -10.31 5.33
N ARG A 195 -18.00 -10.32 5.99
CA ARG A 195 -17.75 -11.12 7.19
C ARG A 195 -18.71 -10.74 8.32
N GLN A 196 -18.89 -9.46 8.61
CA GLN A 196 -19.88 -9.00 9.60
C GLN A 196 -21.29 -9.44 9.26
N THR A 197 -21.71 -9.32 8.00
CA THR A 197 -23.05 -9.78 7.58
C THR A 197 -23.21 -11.30 7.73
N MET A 198 -22.17 -12.09 7.49
CA MET A 198 -22.18 -13.53 7.72
C MET A 198 -22.27 -13.88 9.20
N PHE A 199 -21.44 -13.25 10.05
CA PHE A 199 -21.52 -13.45 11.51
C PHE A 199 -22.87 -13.03 12.06
N LYS A 200 -23.46 -11.92 11.60
CA LYS A 200 -24.82 -11.51 11.97
C LYS A 200 -25.88 -12.54 11.57
N LYS A 201 -25.69 -13.26 10.46
CA LYS A 201 -26.60 -14.35 10.04
C LYS A 201 -26.42 -15.61 10.88
N LEU A 202 -25.17 -16.02 11.14
CA LEU A 202 -24.86 -17.23 11.93
C LEU A 202 -25.21 -17.07 13.40
N ASN A 203 -24.94 -15.89 13.97
CA ASN A 203 -25.23 -15.57 15.36
C ASN A 203 -26.64 -14.97 15.54
N LYS A 204 -27.48 -14.99 14.49
CA LYS A 204 -28.85 -14.52 14.60
C LYS A 204 -29.61 -15.46 15.53
N GLU A 205 -30.19 -14.90 16.60
CA GLU A 205 -31.07 -15.67 17.45
C GLU A 205 -32.27 -16.19 16.66
N MET A 206 -32.57 -17.48 16.86
CA MET A 206 -33.72 -18.11 16.21
C MET A 206 -35.01 -17.52 16.76
N THR A 207 -35.94 -17.18 15.87
CA THR A 207 -37.27 -16.72 16.29
C THR A 207 -37.99 -17.81 17.09
N PRO A 208 -38.93 -17.45 18.00
CA PRO A 208 -39.65 -18.44 18.82
C PRO A 208 -40.35 -19.53 18.00
N LYS A 209 -40.90 -19.18 16.82
CA LYS A 209 -41.50 -20.13 15.88
C LYS A 209 -40.46 -21.09 15.29
N GLN A 210 -39.29 -20.59 14.91
CA GLN A 210 -38.18 -21.41 14.43
C GLN A 210 -37.62 -22.32 15.54
N GLN A 211 -37.56 -21.85 16.78
CA GLN A 211 -37.16 -22.67 17.94
C GLN A 211 -38.15 -23.82 18.17
N LYS A 212 -39.47 -23.55 18.15
CA LYS A 212 -40.51 -24.59 18.25
C LYS A 212 -40.39 -25.62 17.13
N ASN A 213 -40.24 -25.18 15.88
CA ASN A 213 -40.11 -26.08 14.73
C ASN A 213 -38.83 -26.93 14.79
N PHE A 214 -37.70 -26.34 15.22
CA PHE A 214 -36.44 -27.06 15.39
C PHE A 214 -36.54 -28.10 16.50
N LYS A 215 -37.10 -27.73 17.66
CA LYS A 215 -37.37 -28.67 18.75
C LYS A 215 -38.24 -29.82 18.27
N ALA A 216 -39.40 -29.55 17.67
CA ALA A 216 -40.30 -30.58 17.15
C ALA A 216 -39.62 -31.52 16.15
N ARG A 217 -38.80 -31.00 15.23
CA ARG A 217 -38.03 -31.80 14.27
C ARG A 217 -37.00 -32.69 14.96
N THR A 218 -36.29 -32.16 15.95
CA THR A 218 -35.30 -32.90 16.75
C THR A 218 -35.97 -33.99 17.57
N LEU A 219 -37.10 -33.69 18.24
CA LEU A 219 -37.87 -34.67 19.02
C LEU A 219 -38.37 -35.82 18.14
N ARG A 220 -38.87 -35.51 16.94
CA ARG A 220 -39.31 -36.52 15.97
C ARG A 220 -38.17 -37.47 15.61
N LYS A 221 -36.98 -36.93 15.31
CA LYS A 221 -35.80 -37.76 14.99
C LYS A 221 -35.39 -38.62 16.18
N ILE A 222 -35.31 -38.05 17.39
CA ILE A 222 -34.97 -38.79 18.60
C ILE A 222 -35.94 -39.96 18.82
N LYS A 223 -37.25 -39.73 18.72
CA LYS A 223 -38.27 -40.80 18.83
C LYS A 223 -38.06 -41.91 17.80
N GLN A 224 -37.79 -41.54 16.55
CA GLN A 224 -37.51 -42.51 15.48
C GLN A 224 -36.24 -43.34 15.78
N THR A 225 -35.18 -42.69 16.25
CA THR A 225 -33.92 -43.36 16.60
C THR A 225 -34.10 -44.28 17.80
N LEU A 226 -34.84 -43.86 18.84
CA LEU A 226 -35.12 -44.69 20.01
C LEU A 226 -35.97 -45.92 19.65
N ALA A 227 -36.99 -45.76 18.80
CA ALA A 227 -37.78 -46.88 18.30
C ALA A 227 -36.92 -47.88 17.50
N ALA A 228 -36.02 -47.38 16.65
CA ALA A 228 -35.09 -48.23 15.89
C ALA A 228 -34.12 -48.97 16.82
N LEU A 229 -33.53 -48.29 17.81
CA LEU A 229 -32.64 -48.93 18.79
C LEU A 229 -33.37 -49.98 19.63
N SER A 230 -34.60 -49.70 20.05
CA SER A 230 -35.45 -50.66 20.75
C SER A 230 -35.76 -51.89 19.90
N SER A 231 -36.00 -51.72 18.60
CA SER A 231 -36.20 -52.86 17.67
C SER A 231 -34.96 -53.72 17.49
N MET A 232 -33.76 -53.15 17.71
CA MET A 232 -32.47 -53.86 17.69
C MET A 232 -32.10 -54.46 19.05
N GLY A 233 -32.95 -54.31 20.08
CA GLY A 233 -32.67 -54.77 21.43
C GLY A 233 -31.65 -53.91 22.20
N ILE A 234 -31.32 -52.72 21.70
CA ILE A 234 -30.34 -51.82 22.32
C ILE A 234 -31.07 -50.83 23.23
N THR A 235 -30.78 -50.91 24.53
CA THR A 235 -31.29 -49.96 25.53
C THR A 235 -30.43 -48.70 25.55
N TYR A 236 -30.94 -47.62 24.96
CA TYR A 236 -30.26 -46.33 24.90
C TYR A 236 -31.08 -45.25 25.60
N SER A 237 -30.52 -44.66 26.65
CA SER A 237 -31.07 -43.49 27.33
C SER A 237 -30.24 -42.25 26.96
N PRO A 238 -30.81 -41.29 26.21
CA PRO A 238 -30.07 -40.11 25.81
C PRO A 238 -29.83 -39.20 27.03
N VAL A 239 -28.59 -38.79 27.24
CA VAL A 239 -28.25 -37.78 28.25
C VAL A 239 -28.70 -36.42 27.71
N VAL A 240 -29.83 -35.92 28.19
CA VAL A 240 -30.39 -34.63 27.80
C VAL A 240 -30.29 -33.66 28.98
N SER A 241 -30.05 -32.37 28.69
CA SER A 241 -30.12 -31.34 29.74
C SER A 241 -31.53 -31.27 30.34
N THR A 242 -31.63 -31.04 31.65
CA THR A 242 -32.91 -30.98 32.40
C THR A 242 -33.95 -30.02 31.83
N GLN A 243 -33.51 -28.96 31.13
CA GLN A 243 -34.39 -28.01 30.44
C GLN A 243 -35.07 -28.61 29.18
N PHE A 244 -34.43 -29.58 28.55
CA PHE A 244 -34.94 -30.28 27.36
C PHE A 244 -35.90 -31.42 27.76
N GLU A 245 -35.65 -32.06 28.91
CA GLU A 245 -36.53 -33.09 29.48
C GLU A 245 -37.91 -32.53 29.84
N LYS A 246 -37.98 -31.37 30.50
CA LYS A 246 -39.25 -30.68 30.81
C LYS A 246 -40.08 -30.34 29.56
N GLN A 247 -39.44 -30.18 28.40
CA GLN A 247 -40.11 -29.91 27.12
C GLN A 247 -40.54 -31.17 26.37
N MET A 248 -40.04 -32.33 26.76
CA MET A 248 -40.45 -33.63 26.22
C MET A 248 -41.71 -34.19 26.89
N GLN A 249 -42.00 -33.72 28.12
CA GLN A 249 -43.10 -34.19 28.97
C GLN A 249 -44.38 -33.35 28.86
N GLN A 250 -44.32 -32.16 28.23
CA GLN A 250 -45.46 -31.31 27.88
C GLN A 250 -46.00 -31.68 26.49
#